data_AF-A0A7Y8H9N6-F1
#
_entry.id   AF-A0A7Y8H9N6-F1
#
_cell.length_a   1.000
_cell.length_b   1.000
_cell.length_c   1.000
_cell.angle_alpha   90.00
_cell.angle_beta   90.00
_cell.angle_gamma   90.00
#
_symmetry.space_group_name_H-M   'P 1'
#
loop_
_entity.id
_entity.type
_entity.pdbx_description
1 polymer ?
#
loop_
_entity_poly.entity_id
_entity_poly.type
_entity_poly.pdbx_seq_one_letter_code
_entity_poly.pdbx_strand_id
1 'polypeptide(L)'
;MKKYCIGSTIILPHIRYVNSEGRKGGLMFHSQTIRINGKYRTVGCNSMDSSGFCSGHEMSREEFLKKYCGDLDYKDKEDLN
;
A
#
# COMPACT_ATOMS: atom_id res chain seq x y z
N MET A 1 -7.13 -1.40 13.17
CA MET A 1 -5.65 -1.47 13.00
C MET A 1 -5.11 -0.04 12.93
N LYS A 2 -3.98 0.29 13.58
CA LYS A 2 -3.44 1.66 13.50
C LYS A 2 -2.94 1.94 12.07
N LYS A 3 -3.38 3.06 11.50
CA LYS A 3 -2.97 3.57 10.19
C LYS A 3 -2.15 4.85 10.41
N TYR A 4 -1.08 5.02 9.63
CA TYR A 4 -0.30 6.25 9.63
C TYR A 4 -0.44 6.92 8.27
N CYS A 5 -0.82 8.19 8.27
CA CYS A 5 -0.87 9.01 7.07
C CYS A 5 0.31 9.98 7.11
N ILE A 6 1.18 9.94 6.09
CA ILE A 6 2.33 10.84 5.97
C ILE A 6 2.25 11.47 4.58
N GLY A 7 1.83 12.74 4.52
CA GLY A 7 1.51 13.42 3.27
C GLY A 7 0.50 12.61 2.45
N SER A 8 0.89 12.24 1.23
CA SER A 8 0.05 11.48 0.30
C SER A 8 0.16 9.96 0.44
N THR A 9 0.87 9.47 1.47
CA THR A 9 1.12 8.05 1.73
C THR A 9 0.31 7.54 2.92
N ILE A 10 -0.29 6.35 2.77
CA ILE A 10 -0.99 5.62 3.84
C ILE A 10 -0.17 4.38 4.17
N ILE A 11 0.20 4.20 5.44
CA ILE A 11 1.03 3.09 5.92
C ILE A 11 0.24 2.23 6.90
N LEU A 12 0.21 0.94 6.61
CA LEU A 12 -0.31 -0.13 7.45
C LEU A 12 0.83 -1.13 7.75
N PRO A 13 0.70 -2.04 8.73
CA PRO A 13 1.79 -2.94 9.13
C PRO A 13 2.42 -3.77 8.00
N HIS A 14 1.62 -4.21 7.03
CA HIS A 14 2.08 -5.14 5.97
C HIS A 14 1.97 -4.57 4.56
N ILE A 15 1.43 -3.36 4.42
CA ILE A 15 1.20 -2.71 3.14
C ILE A 15 1.30 -1.19 3.28
N ARG A 16 1.69 -0.52 2.20
CA ARG A 16 1.63 0.94 2.09
C ARG A 16 1.01 1.34 0.76
N TYR A 17 0.32 2.46 0.74
CA TYR A 17 -0.20 3.11 -0.45
C TYR A 17 0.50 4.45 -0.63
N VAL A 18 1.03 4.72 -1.82
CA VAL A 18 1.66 5.97 -2.19
C VAL A 18 0.84 6.58 -3.31
N ASN A 19 0.29 7.78 -3.09
CA ASN A 19 -0.33 8.52 -4.19
C ASN A 19 0.78 9.07 -5.11
N SER A 20 0.77 8.67 -6.37
CA SER A 20 1.72 9.19 -7.36
C SER A 20 1.11 10.41 -8.01
N GLU A 21 1.63 11.60 -7.72
CA GLU A 21 1.21 12.82 -8.42
C GLU A 21 1.42 12.64 -9.92
N GLY A 22 0.39 12.95 -10.72
CA GLY A 22 0.41 12.83 -12.19
C GLY A 22 -0.05 11.49 -12.78
N ARG A 23 -0.38 10.47 -11.98
CA ARG A 23 -1.02 9.23 -12.46
C ARG A 23 -2.50 9.19 -12.08
N LYS A 24 -3.33 8.53 -12.90
CA LYS A 24 -4.77 8.30 -12.60
C LYS A 24 -5.01 7.39 -11.38
N GLY A 25 -3.96 6.92 -10.71
CA GLY A 25 -4.02 6.05 -9.54
C GLY A 25 -2.71 6.07 -8.74
N GLY A 26 -2.73 5.48 -7.55
CA GLY A 26 -1.54 5.33 -6.71
C GLY A 26 -0.96 3.94 -6.80
N LEU A 27 0.14 3.74 -6.07
CA LEU A 27 0.83 2.46 -5.98
C LEU A 27 0.68 1.87 -4.58
N MET A 28 0.24 0.62 -4.51
CA MET A 28 0.23 -0.17 -3.29
C MET A 28 1.44 -1.11 -3.26
N PHE A 29 2.13 -1.18 -2.13
CA PHE A 29 3.28 -2.05 -1.92
C PHE A 29 3.05 -2.96 -0.72
N HIS A 30 3.42 -4.22 -0.85
CA HIS A 30 3.55 -5.15 0.28
C HIS A 30 4.91 -4.95 0.96
N SER A 31 4.95 -4.93 2.29
CA SER A 31 6.18 -4.71 3.07
C SER A 31 6.71 -5.99 3.75
N GLN A 32 5.86 -7.01 3.94
CA GLN A 32 6.27 -8.23 4.61
C GLN A 32 7.10 -9.12 3.67
N THR A 33 8.33 -9.43 4.06
CA THR A 33 9.23 -10.30 3.30
C THR A 33 9.63 -11.52 4.12
N ILE A 34 9.84 -12.63 3.43
CA ILE A 34 10.43 -13.86 3.98
C ILE A 34 11.67 -14.23 3.15
N ARG A 35 12.54 -15.05 3.72
CA ARG A 35 13.73 -15.55 3.03
C ARG A 35 13.59 -17.06 2.82
N ILE A 36 13.68 -17.49 1.56
CA ILE A 36 13.61 -18.91 1.16
C ILE A 36 14.86 -19.20 0.33
N ASN A 37 15.65 -20.21 0.75
CA ASN A 37 16.88 -20.62 0.06
C ASN A 37 17.82 -19.44 -0.28
N GLY A 38 18.00 -18.53 0.68
CA GLY A 38 18.89 -17.38 0.55
C GLY A 38 18.31 -16.17 -0.20
N LYS A 39 17.13 -16.29 -0.85
CA LYS A 39 16.48 -15.21 -1.62
C LYS A 39 15.30 -14.61 -0.87
N TYR A 40 15.07 -13.31 -1.04
CA TYR A 40 13.87 -12.66 -0.50
C TYR A 40 12.64 -13.01 -1.35
N ARG A 41 11.48 -13.01 -0.70
CA ARG A 41 10.17 -13.09 -1.34
C ARG A 41 9.18 -12.27 -0.53
N THR A 42 8.46 -11.39 -1.20
CA THR A 42 7.41 -10.60 -0.56
C THR A 42 6.14 -11.44 -0.40
N VAL A 43 5.62 -11.50 0.82
CA VAL A 43 4.45 -12.31 1.17
C VAL A 43 3.18 -11.68 0.57
N GLY A 44 2.32 -12.51 -0.02
CA GLY A 44 1.05 -12.06 -0.61
C GLY A 44 1.20 -11.22 -1.89
N CYS A 45 2.42 -11.06 -2.40
CA CYS A 45 2.70 -10.27 -3.60
C CYS A 45 2.97 -11.17 -4.82
N ASN A 46 2.36 -10.82 -5.95
CA ASN A 46 2.61 -11.46 -7.25
C ASN A 46 3.40 -10.58 -8.24
N SER A 47 3.71 -9.32 -7.86
CA SER A 47 4.49 -8.38 -8.66
C SER A 47 5.76 -8.01 -7.90
N MET A 48 6.83 -8.77 -8.14
CA MET A 48 8.12 -8.61 -7.46
C MET A 48 9.24 -8.32 -8.46
N ASP A 49 10.27 -7.60 -8.00
CA ASP A 49 11.50 -7.40 -8.75
C ASP A 49 12.38 -8.67 -8.72
N SER A 50 13.53 -8.62 -9.40
CA SER A 50 14.48 -9.74 -9.44
C SER A 50 15.08 -10.09 -8.08
N SER A 51 14.98 -9.17 -7.10
CA SER A 51 15.44 -9.36 -5.72
C SER A 51 14.35 -9.93 -4.81
N GLY A 52 13.09 -10.01 -5.27
CA GLY A 52 11.94 -10.54 -4.54
C GLY A 52 11.16 -9.50 -3.72
N PHE A 53 11.43 -8.21 -3.93
CA PHE A 53 10.68 -7.11 -3.29
C PHE A 53 9.49 -6.69 -4.14
N CYS A 54 8.40 -6.26 -3.51
CA CYS A 54 7.20 -5.81 -4.22
C CYS A 54 7.51 -4.59 -5.12
N SER A 55 7.22 -4.73 -6.42
CA SER A 55 7.40 -3.69 -7.44
C SER A 55 6.27 -2.66 -7.45
N GLY A 56 5.26 -2.84 -6.59
CA GLY A 56 4.06 -2.03 -6.56
C GLY A 56 2.93 -2.58 -7.43
N HIS A 57 1.71 -2.29 -7.02
CA HIS A 57 0.47 -2.59 -7.73
C HIS A 57 -0.28 -1.28 -7.98
N GLU A 58 -0.75 -1.06 -9.19
CA GLU A 58 -1.68 0.03 -9.44
C GLU A 58 -2.98 -0.23 -8.69
N MET A 59 -3.41 0.76 -7.93
CA MET A 59 -4.64 0.70 -7.13
C MET A 59 -5.16 2.12 -6.93
N SER A 60 -6.48 2.30 -7.01
CA SER A 60 -7.07 3.59 -6.64
C SER A 60 -7.01 3.78 -5.11
N ARG A 61 -7.02 5.03 -4.65
CA ARG A 61 -7.04 5.30 -3.20
C ARG A 61 -8.31 4.72 -2.57
N GLU A 62 -9.45 4.87 -3.24
CA GLU A 62 -10.73 4.35 -2.77
C GLU A 62 -10.72 2.82 -2.63
N GLU A 63 -10.20 2.11 -3.64
CA GLU A 63 -10.07 0.66 -3.59
C GLU A 63 -9.16 0.23 -2.43
N PHE A 64 -8.01 0.89 -2.26
CA PHE A 64 -7.09 0.61 -1.17
C PHE A 64 -7.76 0.77 0.20
N LEU A 65 -8.46 1.89 0.39
CA LEU A 65 -9.16 2.20 1.63
C LEU A 65 -10.25 1.16 1.93
N LYS A 66 -11.11 0.87 0.95
CA LYS A 66 -12.20 -0.11 1.09
C LYS A 66 -11.66 -1.51 1.44
N LYS A 67 -10.58 -1.93 0.78
CA LYS A 67 -10.04 -3.28 0.92
C LYS A 67 -9.22 -3.48 2.20
N TYR A 68 -8.49 -2.47 2.64
CA TYR A 68 -7.47 -2.64 3.68
C TYR A 68 -7.68 -1.79 4.94
N CYS A 69 -8.43 -0.70 4.84
CA CYS A 69 -8.71 0.18 5.97
C CYS A 69 -10.11 -0.07 6.58
N GLY A 70 -10.92 -0.94 5.98
CA GLY A 70 -12.33 -1.16 6.35
C GLY A 70 -13.22 -0.03 5.84
N ASP A 71 -14.53 -0.12 6.12
CA ASP A 71 -15.47 0.98 5.86
C ASP A 71 -14.96 2.22 6.60
N LEU A 72 -14.37 3.14 5.85
CA LEU A 72 -14.07 4.46 6.37
C LEU A 72 -15.41 5.09 6.70
N ASP A 73 -15.65 5.29 7.99
CA ASP A 73 -16.60 6.31 8.39
C ASP A 73 -16.06 7.61 7.79
N TYR A 74 -16.74 8.07 6.73
CA TYR A 74 -16.32 9.09 5.77
C TYR A 74 -16.33 10.50 6.39
N LYS A 75 -16.08 10.60 7.69
CA LYS A 75 -16.20 11.81 8.51
C LYS A 75 -14.90 12.63 8.62
N ASP A 76 -13.74 12.07 8.27
CA ASP A 76 -12.47 12.82 8.26
C ASP A 76 -12.24 13.56 6.93
N LYS A 77 -13.28 14.23 6.42
CA LYS A 77 -13.24 15.02 5.18
C LYS A 77 -12.82 16.48 5.39
N GLU A 78 -12.61 16.94 6.62
CA GLU A 78 -12.25 18.34 6.89
C GLU A 78 -10.74 18.60 6.88
N ASP A 79 -9.88 17.59 6.98
CA ASP A 79 -8.43 17.80 7.10
C ASP A 79 -7.61 17.47 5.83
N LEU A 80 -8.25 17.36 4.67
CA LEU A 80 -7.59 17.01 3.39
C LEU A 80 -7.80 18.05 2.27
N ASN A 81 -8.17 19.28 2.63
CA ASN A 81 -8.11 20.43 1.73
C ASN A 81 -6.84 21.25 1.97
#